data_AF-A0A348PTX8-F1
#
_entry.id   AF-A0A348PTX8-F1
#
_cell.length_a   1.000
_cell.length_b   1.000
_cell.length_c   1.000
_cell.angle_alpha   90.00
_cell.angle_beta   90.00
_cell.angle_gamma   90.00
#
_symmetry.space_group_name_H-M   'P 1'
#
loop_
_entity.id
_entity.type
_entity.pdbx_description
1 polymer ?
#
loop_
_entity_poly.entity_id
_entity_poly.type
_entity_poly.pdbx_seq_one_letter_code
_entity_poly.pdbx_strand_id
1 'polypeptide(L)'
;MLSDIKKYWRNDLIAAMSVSLVALPLGLGIAIASDAPPISGLISAIVGGLVTTFIRGSRIAINGPGAGAIVVILTGNQLLADGDASGFPYVLAAICFAGLLQVIMGFAKLGRLGGVVPSAVVHGMLAAIGVIILVKQLHVGLGHHNYAQSAMDSIFDLPGSLFNLHPLITLVTVTGLIIAIYHPRIKNKLIHFIPSSVWVLVITIPLVFIYRNWITSFLGITSDAFIYPSNQLITFPADLWSGLMFPDFGKIGTLNFWLVVFSITIITTIESLISTKAVDKIDPEQHRTNLNKDLVAVGVSSMISGAIGG
;
A
#
# COMPACT_ATOMS: atom_id res chain seq x y z
N MET A 1 -25.46 18.46 -4.66
CA MET A 1 -24.67 18.01 -3.48
C MET A 1 -25.55 17.43 -2.39
N LEU A 2 -26.37 18.21 -1.66
CA LEU A 2 -27.27 17.67 -0.61
C LEU A 2 -28.36 16.72 -1.16
N SER A 3 -28.87 17.01 -2.36
CA SER A 3 -29.78 16.13 -3.11
C SER A 3 -29.17 14.75 -3.41
N ASP A 4 -27.90 14.76 -3.79
CA ASP A 4 -27.16 13.57 -4.24
C ASP A 4 -26.82 12.69 -3.04
N ILE A 5 -26.39 13.30 -1.93
CA ILE A 5 -26.16 12.60 -0.66
C ILE A 5 -27.45 11.89 -0.21
N LYS A 6 -28.60 12.58 -0.23
CA LYS A 6 -29.88 11.97 0.16
C LYS A 6 -30.30 10.83 -0.79
N LYS A 7 -29.91 10.90 -2.06
CA LYS A 7 -30.22 9.87 -3.06
C LYS A 7 -29.34 8.62 -2.91
N TYR A 8 -28.04 8.78 -2.63
CA TYR A 8 -27.06 7.69 -2.71
C TYR A 8 -26.54 7.18 -1.34
N TRP A 9 -26.89 7.82 -0.21
CA TRP A 9 -26.29 7.50 1.11
C TRP A 9 -26.24 6.02 1.49
N ARG A 10 -27.27 5.22 1.15
CA ARG A 10 -27.28 3.78 1.45
C ARG A 10 -26.21 3.03 0.66
N ASN A 11 -26.12 3.32 -0.63
CA ASN A 11 -25.16 2.69 -1.52
C ASN A 11 -23.74 3.15 -1.15
N ASP A 12 -23.57 4.44 -0.85
CA ASP A 12 -22.29 5.01 -0.44
C ASP A 12 -21.82 4.41 0.90
N LEU A 13 -22.72 4.19 1.86
CA LEU A 13 -22.38 3.56 3.13
C LEU A 13 -21.93 2.10 2.96
N ILE A 14 -22.64 1.32 2.14
CA ILE A 14 -22.26 -0.06 1.83
C ILE A 14 -20.92 -0.11 1.09
N ALA A 15 -20.72 0.80 0.12
CA ALA A 15 -19.47 0.91 -0.62
C ALA A 15 -18.30 1.30 0.31
N ALA A 16 -18.49 2.30 1.18
CA ALA A 16 -17.48 2.74 2.14
C ALA A 16 -17.08 1.61 3.10
N MET A 17 -18.04 0.83 3.60
CA MET A 17 -17.76 -0.35 4.42
C MET A 17 -16.93 -1.38 3.65
N SER A 18 -17.32 -1.74 2.43
CA SER A 18 -16.58 -2.69 1.58
C SER A 18 -15.16 -2.22 1.27
N VAL A 19 -15.00 -0.93 0.90
CA VAL A 19 -13.71 -0.31 0.61
C VAL A 19 -12.82 -0.30 1.85
N SER A 20 -13.36 0.05 3.03
CA SER A 20 -12.59 0.07 4.28
C SER A 20 -12.04 -1.32 4.64
N LEU A 21 -12.81 -2.38 4.39
CA LEU A 21 -12.40 -3.77 4.62
C LEU A 21 -11.26 -4.22 3.69
N VAL A 22 -11.16 -3.63 2.48
CA VAL A 22 -10.02 -3.85 1.58
C VAL A 22 -8.84 -2.97 1.97
N ALA A 23 -9.09 -1.71 2.31
CA ALA A 23 -8.07 -0.71 2.60
C ALA A 23 -7.21 -1.07 3.81
N LEU A 24 -7.79 -1.67 4.86
CA LEU A 24 -7.07 -2.09 6.06
C LEU A 24 -5.92 -3.07 5.77
N PRO A 25 -6.16 -4.28 5.23
CA PRO A 25 -5.08 -5.22 4.91
C PRO A 25 -4.18 -4.72 3.78
N LEU A 26 -4.73 -3.99 2.80
CA LEU A 26 -3.95 -3.44 1.71
C LEU A 26 -2.93 -2.40 2.20
N GLY A 27 -3.34 -1.48 3.06
CA GLY A 27 -2.47 -0.45 3.63
C GLY A 27 -1.32 -1.05 4.45
N LEU A 28 -1.62 -2.03 5.30
CA LEU A 28 -0.60 -2.78 6.05
C LEU A 28 0.39 -3.48 5.12
N GLY A 29 -0.11 -4.17 4.09
CA GLY A 29 0.72 -4.87 3.12
C GLY A 29 1.64 -3.93 2.32
N ILE A 30 1.12 -2.76 1.93
CA ILE A 30 1.90 -1.73 1.22
C ILE A 30 3.01 -1.16 2.11
N ALA A 31 2.72 -0.86 3.38
CA ALA A 31 3.74 -0.38 4.32
C ALA A 31 4.87 -1.39 4.51
N ILE A 32 4.54 -2.68 4.75
CA ILE A 32 5.53 -3.75 4.92
C ILE A 32 6.34 -3.94 3.63
N ALA A 33 5.69 -3.90 2.46
CA ALA A 33 6.39 -4.00 1.18
C ALA A 33 7.34 -2.82 0.91
N SER A 34 7.09 -1.68 1.56
CA SER A 34 7.90 -0.46 1.46
C SER A 34 9.00 -0.37 2.53
N ASP A 35 9.16 -1.40 3.37
CA ASP A 35 10.04 -1.38 4.55
C ASP A 35 9.73 -0.24 5.52
N ALA A 36 8.42 0.03 5.69
CA ALA A 36 7.88 1.02 6.60
C ALA A 36 7.13 0.35 7.76
N PRO A 37 7.03 1.00 8.94
CA PRO A 37 6.20 0.51 10.03
C PRO A 37 4.77 0.23 9.57
N PRO A 38 4.14 -0.92 9.86
CA PRO A 38 2.81 -1.26 9.36
C PRO A 38 1.74 -0.19 9.63
N ILE A 39 1.84 0.50 10.77
CA ILE A 39 0.91 1.56 11.17
C ILE A 39 0.92 2.77 10.22
N SER A 40 2.03 3.04 9.50
CA SER A 40 2.09 4.14 8.54
C SER A 40 1.09 3.93 7.39
N GLY A 41 0.99 2.71 6.87
CA GLY A 41 0.01 2.37 5.83
C GLY A 41 -1.44 2.55 6.28
N LEU A 42 -1.72 2.27 7.56
CA LEU A 42 -3.04 2.52 8.14
C LEU A 42 -3.33 4.03 8.25
N ILE A 43 -2.37 4.80 8.76
CA ILE A 43 -2.48 6.26 8.88
C ILE A 43 -2.68 6.89 7.51
N SER A 44 -1.87 6.50 6.53
CA SER A 44 -1.97 6.97 5.15
C SER A 44 -3.31 6.63 4.49
N ALA A 45 -3.90 5.46 4.79
CA ALA A 45 -5.24 5.14 4.32
C ALA A 45 -6.33 6.03 4.96
N ILE A 46 -6.24 6.25 6.28
CA ILE A 46 -7.22 7.07 7.03
C ILE A 46 -7.11 8.54 6.63
N VAL A 47 -5.92 9.11 6.70
CA VAL A 47 -5.64 10.52 6.35
C VAL A 47 -5.88 10.73 4.87
N GLY A 48 -5.40 9.80 4.03
CA GLY A 48 -5.67 9.68 2.60
C GLY A 48 -7.14 9.87 2.27
N GLY A 49 -7.99 9.03 2.83
CA GLY A 49 -9.43 9.06 2.60
C GLY A 49 -10.09 10.33 3.15
N LEU A 50 -9.81 10.68 4.41
CA LEU A 50 -10.48 11.81 5.08
C LEU A 50 -10.11 13.15 4.46
N VAL A 51 -8.82 13.46 4.31
CA VAL A 51 -8.38 14.77 3.83
C VAL A 51 -8.79 14.98 2.38
N THR A 52 -8.61 13.96 1.52
CA THR A 52 -8.98 14.13 0.11
C THR A 52 -10.47 14.31 -0.08
N THR A 53 -11.33 13.67 0.72
CA THR A 53 -12.79 13.77 0.59
C THR A 53 -13.30 15.22 0.64
N PHE A 54 -12.68 16.09 1.44
CA PHE A 54 -13.09 17.49 1.55
C PHE A 54 -12.59 18.38 0.40
N ILE A 55 -11.47 18.03 -0.21
CA ILE A 55 -10.78 18.89 -1.19
C ILE A 55 -11.01 18.42 -2.63
N ARG A 56 -11.11 17.11 -2.85
CA ARG A 56 -11.05 16.46 -4.17
C ARG A 56 -12.15 16.94 -5.13
N GLY A 57 -11.89 16.81 -6.43
CA GLY A 57 -12.81 17.11 -7.52
C GLY A 57 -13.56 15.88 -8.06
N SER A 58 -12.96 14.69 -7.99
CA SER A 58 -13.64 13.42 -8.31
C SER A 58 -14.62 13.00 -7.22
N ARG A 59 -15.70 12.32 -7.64
CA ARG A 59 -16.80 11.92 -6.77
C ARG A 59 -16.71 10.48 -6.27
N ILE A 60 -16.07 9.61 -7.05
CA ILE A 60 -16.04 8.15 -6.81
C ILE A 60 -14.65 7.68 -6.39
N ALA A 61 -13.61 8.45 -6.74
CA ALA A 61 -12.24 8.00 -6.53
C ALA A 61 -11.84 8.05 -5.05
N ILE A 62 -11.11 7.03 -4.63
CA ILE A 62 -10.61 6.85 -3.26
C ILE A 62 -9.12 7.21 -3.23
N ASN A 63 -8.60 7.57 -2.06
CA ASN A 63 -7.18 7.86 -1.87
C ASN A 63 -6.65 7.09 -0.66
N GLY A 64 -5.40 6.66 -0.73
CA GLY A 64 -4.71 5.87 0.28
C GLY A 64 -3.32 5.46 -0.22
N PRO A 65 -2.64 4.53 0.46
CA PRO A 65 -1.32 4.06 0.05
C PRO A 65 -1.37 3.46 -1.36
N GLY A 66 -0.59 4.01 -2.28
CA GLY A 66 -0.49 3.53 -3.65
C GLY A 66 0.55 2.43 -3.78
N ALA A 67 0.26 1.38 -4.54
CA ALA A 67 1.25 0.34 -4.85
C ALA A 67 2.45 0.93 -5.61
N GLY A 68 2.23 2.03 -6.35
CA GLY A 68 3.31 2.71 -7.05
C GLY A 68 4.33 3.37 -6.12
N ALA A 69 3.93 3.75 -4.90
CA ALA A 69 4.82 4.37 -3.93
C ALA A 69 5.80 3.38 -3.29
N ILE A 70 5.52 2.07 -3.32
CA ILE A 70 6.32 1.03 -2.65
C ILE A 70 7.80 1.12 -3.04
N VAL A 71 8.08 1.12 -4.34
CA VAL A 71 9.45 1.08 -4.85
C VAL A 71 10.21 2.33 -4.47
N VAL A 72 9.55 3.50 -4.50
CA VAL A 72 10.19 4.78 -4.20
C VAL A 72 10.43 4.97 -2.71
N ILE A 73 9.46 4.59 -1.88
CA ILE A 73 9.60 4.66 -0.41
C ILE A 73 10.71 3.72 0.04
N LEU A 74 10.71 2.48 -0.46
CA LEU A 74 11.75 1.51 -0.14
C LEU A 74 13.15 2.02 -0.56
N THR A 75 13.28 2.45 -1.82
CA THR A 75 14.56 2.95 -2.33
C THR A 75 14.99 4.22 -1.59
N GLY A 76 14.03 5.10 -1.26
CA GLY A 76 14.28 6.29 -0.47
C GLY A 76 14.74 5.97 0.95
N ASN A 77 14.16 4.96 1.59
CA ASN A 77 14.57 4.49 2.91
C ASN A 77 16.04 4.05 2.88
N GLN A 78 16.41 3.24 1.88
CA GLN A 78 17.78 2.77 1.70
C GLN A 78 18.77 3.90 1.36
N LEU A 79 18.37 4.83 0.48
CA LEU A 79 19.21 5.95 0.04
C LEU A 79 19.42 7.02 1.12
N LEU A 80 18.49 7.18 2.05
CA LEU A 80 18.54 8.21 3.10
C LEU A 80 18.99 7.68 4.47
N ALA A 81 19.03 6.36 4.65
CA ALA A 81 19.47 5.70 5.88
C ALA A 81 20.96 5.90 6.20
N ASP A 82 21.79 6.21 5.20
CA ASP A 82 23.26 6.40 5.31
C ASP A 82 23.98 5.30 6.14
N GLY A 83 23.41 4.09 6.21
CA GLY A 83 24.01 2.90 6.82
C GLY A 83 23.79 2.68 8.32
N ASP A 84 23.21 3.63 9.07
CA ASP A 84 23.19 3.57 10.56
C ASP A 84 21.79 3.67 11.21
N ALA A 85 20.77 4.21 10.51
CA ALA A 85 19.42 4.38 11.06
C ALA A 85 18.30 4.09 10.04
N SER A 86 17.08 3.80 10.51
CA SER A 86 15.89 3.75 9.65
C SER A 86 15.78 5.08 8.90
N GLY A 87 15.91 5.06 7.57
CA GLY A 87 15.79 6.25 6.72
C GLY A 87 14.34 6.76 6.60
N PHE A 88 13.38 6.04 7.19
CA PHE A 88 11.95 6.31 7.07
C PHE A 88 11.52 7.70 7.56
N PRO A 89 12.03 8.26 8.68
CA PRO A 89 11.77 9.65 9.07
C PRO A 89 12.15 10.67 7.99
N TYR A 90 13.25 10.45 7.27
CA TYR A 90 13.64 11.32 6.15
C TYR A 90 12.72 11.13 4.94
N VAL A 91 12.21 9.91 4.70
CA VAL A 91 11.19 9.64 3.68
C VAL A 91 9.88 10.34 4.02
N LEU A 92 9.44 10.34 5.29
CA LEU A 92 8.26 11.08 5.74
C LEU A 92 8.38 12.59 5.44
N ALA A 93 9.56 13.17 5.69
CA ALA A 93 9.84 14.54 5.28
C ALA A 93 9.79 14.71 3.75
N ALA A 94 10.34 13.76 2.98
CA ALA A 94 10.27 13.78 1.53
C ALA A 94 8.81 13.69 1.00
N ILE A 95 7.95 12.90 1.65
CA ILE A 95 6.51 12.81 1.35
C ILE A 95 5.83 14.17 1.59
N CYS A 96 6.18 14.87 2.67
CA CYS A 96 5.67 16.23 2.92
C CYS A 96 6.04 17.19 1.78
N PHE A 97 7.30 17.18 1.34
CA PHE A 97 7.75 18.02 0.23
C PHE A 97 7.14 17.58 -1.11
N ALA A 98 6.96 16.28 -1.34
CA ALA A 98 6.28 15.78 -2.53
C ALA A 98 4.81 16.25 -2.58
N GLY A 99 4.12 16.20 -1.43
CA GLY A 99 2.78 16.75 -1.30
C GLY A 99 2.73 18.25 -1.56
N LEU A 100 3.70 19.01 -1.05
CA LEU A 100 3.84 20.44 -1.35
C LEU A 100 4.02 20.70 -2.85
N LEU A 101 4.89 19.94 -3.53
CA LEU A 101 5.07 20.05 -4.97
C LEU A 101 3.78 19.72 -5.73
N GLN A 102 3.01 18.72 -5.29
CA GLN A 102 1.70 18.41 -5.86
C GLN A 102 0.69 19.55 -5.71
N VAL A 103 0.63 20.17 -4.54
CA VAL A 103 -0.22 21.36 -4.31
C VAL A 103 0.18 22.49 -5.27
N ILE A 104 1.48 22.77 -5.39
CA ILE A 104 2.01 23.79 -6.32
C ILE A 104 1.62 23.44 -7.77
N MET A 105 1.82 22.19 -8.19
CA MET A 105 1.45 21.73 -9.54
C MET A 105 -0.06 21.86 -9.79
N GLY A 106 -0.89 21.57 -8.79
CA GLY A 106 -2.33 21.73 -8.87
C GLY A 106 -2.74 23.19 -9.08
N PHE A 107 -2.18 24.13 -8.32
CA PHE A 107 -2.42 25.56 -8.50
C PHE A 107 -1.86 26.10 -9.83
N ALA A 108 -0.71 25.60 -10.28
CA ALA A 108 -0.13 25.89 -11.59
C ALA A 108 -0.91 25.26 -12.76
N LYS A 109 -2.02 24.56 -12.49
CA LYS A 109 -2.89 23.91 -13.49
C LYS A 109 -2.17 22.82 -14.30
N LEU A 110 -1.20 22.15 -13.68
CA LEU A 110 -0.39 21.09 -14.29
C LEU A 110 -1.02 19.70 -14.22
N GLY A 111 -2.24 19.55 -13.67
CA GLY A 111 -2.97 18.27 -13.67
C GLY A 111 -3.26 17.72 -15.08
N ARG A 112 -3.16 18.58 -16.10
CA ARG A 112 -3.26 18.22 -17.53
C ARG A 112 -2.10 17.31 -17.98
N LEU A 113 -0.94 17.41 -17.32
CA LEU A 113 0.28 16.69 -17.72
C LEU A 113 0.12 15.17 -17.61
N GLY A 114 -0.72 14.66 -16.72
CA GLY A 114 -1.04 13.23 -16.68
C GLY A 114 -1.82 12.72 -17.90
N GLY A 115 -2.29 13.59 -18.79
CA GLY A 115 -2.78 13.21 -20.12
C GLY A 115 -1.73 13.14 -21.21
N VAL A 116 -0.52 13.62 -20.93
CA VAL A 116 0.59 13.67 -21.90
C VAL A 116 1.48 12.44 -21.76
N VAL A 117 1.44 11.74 -20.62
CA VAL A 117 2.22 10.50 -20.41
C VAL A 117 1.72 9.41 -21.38
N PRO A 118 2.56 8.91 -22.29
CA PRO A 118 2.15 7.85 -23.21
C PRO A 118 1.69 6.61 -22.47
N SER A 119 0.61 5.97 -22.95
CA SER A 119 0.11 4.73 -22.34
C SER A 119 1.20 3.67 -22.22
N ALA A 120 2.13 3.58 -23.17
CA ALA A 120 3.26 2.64 -23.11
C ALA A 120 4.14 2.83 -21.86
N VAL A 121 4.40 4.08 -21.47
CA VAL A 121 5.20 4.40 -20.26
C VAL A 121 4.46 3.96 -19.01
N VAL A 122 3.15 4.22 -18.94
CA VAL A 122 2.30 3.80 -17.81
C VAL A 122 2.30 2.28 -17.68
N HIS A 123 2.07 1.55 -18.78
CA HIS A 123 2.03 0.09 -18.75
C HIS A 123 3.39 -0.49 -18.36
N GLY A 124 4.50 0.07 -18.88
CA GLY A 124 5.85 -0.33 -18.49
C GLY A 124 6.13 -0.11 -17.00
N MET A 125 5.74 1.06 -16.47
CA MET A 125 5.87 1.39 -15.05
C MET A 125 5.05 0.43 -14.16
N LEU A 126 3.77 0.21 -14.49
CA LEU A 126 2.91 -0.71 -13.72
C LEU A 126 3.39 -2.16 -13.81
N ALA A 127 3.89 -2.60 -14.97
CA ALA A 127 4.47 -3.93 -15.12
C ALA A 127 5.74 -4.10 -14.28
N ALA A 128 6.64 -3.11 -14.28
CA ALA A 128 7.84 -3.14 -13.47
C ALA A 128 7.51 -3.21 -11.96
N ILE A 129 6.59 -2.37 -11.50
CA ILE A 129 6.12 -2.37 -10.10
C ILE A 129 5.48 -3.71 -9.74
N GLY A 130 4.63 -4.26 -10.62
CA GLY A 130 4.01 -5.57 -10.44
C GLY A 130 5.04 -6.71 -10.32
N VAL A 131 6.06 -6.74 -11.17
CA VAL A 131 7.14 -7.74 -11.11
C VAL A 131 7.95 -7.60 -9.82
N ILE A 132 8.32 -6.37 -9.43
CA ILE A 132 9.08 -6.13 -8.19
C ILE A 132 8.29 -6.62 -6.97
N ILE A 133 7.02 -6.25 -6.88
CA ILE A 133 6.14 -6.70 -5.78
C ILE A 133 6.03 -8.23 -5.80
N LEU A 134 5.75 -8.83 -6.95
CA LEU A 134 5.59 -10.29 -7.07
C LEU A 134 6.83 -11.03 -6.58
N VAL A 135 8.01 -10.66 -7.06
CA VAL A 135 9.27 -11.30 -6.67
C VAL A 135 9.51 -11.16 -5.17
N LYS A 136 9.33 -9.97 -4.60
CA LYS A 136 9.55 -9.74 -3.17
C LYS A 136 8.55 -10.51 -2.30
N GLN A 137 7.27 -10.48 -2.66
CA GLN A 137 6.22 -11.16 -1.91
C GLN A 137 6.30 -12.69 -2.03
N LEU A 138 6.90 -13.24 -3.10
CA LEU A 138 7.20 -14.66 -3.16
C LEU A 138 8.20 -15.10 -2.08
N HIS A 139 9.24 -14.32 -1.79
CA HIS A 139 10.17 -14.65 -0.71
C HIS A 139 9.47 -14.65 0.65
N VAL A 140 8.69 -13.60 0.91
CA VAL A 140 7.90 -13.46 2.13
C VAL A 140 6.92 -14.63 2.28
N GLY A 141 6.21 -14.98 1.21
CA GLY A 141 5.26 -16.08 1.18
C GLY A 141 5.89 -17.47 1.27
N LEU A 142 7.20 -17.60 1.04
CA LEU A 142 7.96 -18.83 1.27
C LEU A 142 8.58 -18.88 2.67
N GLY A 143 8.47 -17.82 3.47
CA GLY A 143 9.02 -17.79 4.83
C GLY A 143 10.35 -17.06 4.99
N HIS A 144 10.81 -16.36 3.96
CA HIS A 144 12.10 -15.67 3.95
C HIS A 144 11.95 -14.15 3.96
N HIS A 145 12.94 -13.46 4.54
CA HIS A 145 13.11 -12.03 4.31
C HIS A 145 14.00 -11.83 3.09
N ASN A 146 13.58 -10.92 2.22
CA ASN A 146 14.35 -10.55 1.05
C ASN A 146 15.23 -9.34 1.42
N TYR A 147 16.54 -9.59 1.56
CA TYR A 147 17.55 -8.56 1.82
C TYR A 147 18.17 -7.99 0.53
N ALA A 148 17.72 -8.46 -0.64
CA ALA A 148 18.32 -8.07 -1.90
C ALA A 148 18.00 -6.59 -2.21
N GLN A 149 19.06 -5.83 -2.49
CA GLN A 149 18.98 -4.40 -2.78
C GLN A 149 18.41 -4.15 -4.19
N SER A 150 18.64 -5.09 -5.12
CA SER A 150 18.10 -5.04 -6.47
C SER A 150 16.93 -6.02 -6.65
N ALA A 151 15.97 -5.64 -7.50
CA ALA A 151 14.94 -6.55 -7.98
C ALA A 151 15.51 -7.74 -8.75
N MET A 152 16.67 -7.56 -9.41
CA MET A 152 17.32 -8.63 -10.17
C MET A 152 18.00 -9.64 -9.24
N ASP A 153 18.70 -9.16 -8.21
CA ASP A 153 19.29 -10.01 -7.17
C ASP A 153 18.19 -10.82 -6.45
N SER A 154 17.06 -10.16 -6.17
CA SER A 154 15.87 -10.84 -5.64
C SER A 154 15.41 -11.99 -6.54
N ILE A 155 15.45 -11.85 -7.86
CA ILE A 155 15.05 -12.94 -8.78
C ILE A 155 16.04 -14.10 -8.72
N PHE A 156 17.34 -13.81 -8.65
CA PHE A 156 18.37 -14.85 -8.57
C PHE A 156 18.38 -15.60 -7.25
N ASP A 157 17.91 -14.99 -6.17
CA ASP A 157 17.80 -15.63 -4.84
C ASP A 157 16.52 -16.49 -4.68
N LEU A 158 15.54 -16.37 -5.59
CA LEU A 158 14.28 -17.13 -5.54
C LEU A 158 14.48 -18.65 -5.46
N PRO A 159 15.36 -19.29 -6.27
CA PRO A 159 15.59 -20.73 -6.18
C PRO A 159 16.03 -21.15 -4.78
N GLY A 160 16.91 -20.38 -4.12
CA GLY A 160 17.35 -20.65 -2.76
C GLY A 160 16.20 -20.58 -1.75
N SER A 161 15.29 -19.63 -1.93
CA SER A 161 14.07 -19.49 -1.12
C SER A 161 13.07 -20.62 -1.34
N LEU A 162 13.02 -21.19 -2.55
CA LEU A 162 12.19 -22.36 -2.84
C LEU A 162 12.74 -23.63 -2.19
N PHE A 163 14.06 -23.81 -2.16
CA PHE A 163 14.67 -24.99 -1.53
C PHE A 163 14.52 -25.00 0.00
N ASN A 164 14.45 -23.83 0.63
CA ASN A 164 14.38 -23.69 2.09
C ASN A 164 13.03 -23.16 2.60
N LEU A 165 11.96 -23.40 1.84
CA LEU A 165 10.64 -22.86 2.16
C LEU A 165 10.16 -23.30 3.55
N HIS A 166 9.48 -22.39 4.24
CA HIS A 166 8.81 -22.67 5.50
C HIS A 166 7.40 -23.24 5.24
N PRO A 167 7.09 -24.47 5.69
CA PRO A 167 5.85 -25.15 5.33
C PRO A 167 4.56 -24.39 5.71
N LEU A 168 4.50 -23.85 6.93
CA LEU A 168 3.31 -23.12 7.41
C LEU A 168 3.04 -21.85 6.59
N ILE A 169 4.06 -21.03 6.39
CA ILE A 169 3.92 -19.73 5.71
C ILE A 169 3.56 -19.97 4.25
N THR A 170 4.21 -20.93 3.60
CA THR A 170 3.87 -21.36 2.25
C THR A 170 2.42 -21.85 2.16
N LEU A 171 1.94 -22.63 3.14
CA LEU A 171 0.55 -23.08 3.19
C LEU A 171 -0.43 -21.89 3.33
N VAL A 172 -0.12 -20.91 4.19
CA VAL A 172 -0.90 -19.67 4.34
C VAL A 172 -0.93 -18.88 3.03
N THR A 173 0.20 -18.74 2.34
CA THR A 173 0.29 -18.03 1.06
C THR A 173 -0.49 -18.73 -0.04
N VAL A 174 -0.34 -20.05 -0.18
CA VAL A 174 -1.07 -20.82 -1.20
C VAL A 174 -2.57 -20.80 -0.94
N THR A 175 -3.01 -20.98 0.31
CA THR A 175 -4.43 -20.89 0.66
C THR A 175 -4.98 -19.49 0.41
N GLY A 176 -4.24 -18.44 0.77
CA GLY A 176 -4.59 -17.05 0.47
C GLY A 176 -4.73 -16.78 -1.03
N LEU A 177 -3.80 -17.28 -1.85
CA LEU A 177 -3.85 -17.17 -3.32
C LEU A 177 -5.06 -17.90 -3.90
N ILE A 178 -5.35 -19.12 -3.43
CA ILE A 178 -6.53 -19.87 -3.85
C ILE A 178 -7.80 -19.07 -3.55
N ILE A 179 -7.95 -18.54 -2.33
CA ILE A 179 -9.11 -17.71 -1.97
C ILE A 179 -9.20 -16.50 -2.88
N ALA A 180 -8.12 -15.76 -3.09
CA ALA A 180 -8.10 -14.55 -3.92
C ALA A 180 -8.46 -14.84 -5.39
N ILE A 181 -7.99 -15.97 -5.95
CA ILE A 181 -8.22 -16.35 -7.35
C ILE A 181 -9.63 -16.91 -7.58
N TYR A 182 -10.17 -17.67 -6.62
CA TYR A 182 -11.46 -18.34 -6.77
C TYR A 182 -12.64 -17.51 -6.24
N HIS A 183 -12.42 -16.60 -5.29
CA HIS A 183 -13.49 -15.75 -4.73
C HIS A 183 -14.31 -14.99 -5.80
N PRO A 184 -13.71 -14.35 -6.82
CA PRO A 184 -14.47 -13.68 -7.88
C PRO A 184 -15.34 -14.63 -8.72
N ARG A 185 -15.05 -15.94 -8.72
CA ARG A 185 -15.82 -16.96 -9.46
C ARG A 185 -17.04 -17.47 -8.69
N ILE A 186 -17.18 -17.13 -7.41
CA ILE A 186 -18.27 -17.58 -6.54
C ILE A 186 -19.53 -16.76 -6.84
N LYS A 187 -20.64 -17.43 -7.20
CA LYS A 187 -21.91 -16.78 -7.55
C LYS A 187 -22.77 -16.35 -6.34
N ASN A 188 -22.40 -16.74 -5.13
CA ASN A 188 -23.19 -16.46 -3.93
C ASN A 188 -23.06 -14.99 -3.51
N LYS A 189 -24.18 -14.26 -3.49
CA LYS A 189 -24.26 -12.84 -3.13
C LYS A 189 -23.72 -12.53 -1.73
N LEU A 190 -23.91 -13.43 -0.75
CA LEU A 190 -23.44 -13.23 0.62
C LEU A 190 -21.90 -13.29 0.70
N ILE A 191 -21.28 -14.21 -0.06
CA ILE A 191 -19.82 -14.37 -0.09
C ILE A 191 -19.17 -13.19 -0.82
N HIS A 192 -19.82 -12.70 -1.87
CA HIS A 192 -19.34 -11.57 -2.68
C HIS A 192 -19.47 -10.22 -1.98
N PHE A 193 -20.34 -10.12 -0.96
CA PHE A 193 -20.45 -8.92 -0.13
C PHE A 193 -19.19 -8.63 0.68
N ILE A 194 -18.50 -9.69 1.13
CA ILE A 194 -17.26 -9.60 1.89
C ILE A 194 -16.07 -9.69 0.90
N PRO A 195 -15.15 -8.71 0.90
CA PRO A 195 -13.98 -8.74 0.01
C PRO A 195 -13.10 -9.98 0.20
N SER A 196 -12.42 -10.40 -0.86
CA SER A 196 -11.52 -11.57 -0.83
C SER A 196 -10.42 -11.43 0.23
N SER A 197 -9.88 -10.23 0.44
CA SER A 197 -8.85 -9.94 1.45
C SER A 197 -9.30 -10.31 2.87
N VAL A 198 -10.57 -10.10 3.21
CA VAL A 198 -11.13 -10.45 4.52
C VAL A 198 -11.29 -11.96 4.65
N TRP A 199 -11.75 -12.64 3.59
CA TRP A 199 -11.84 -14.10 3.57
C TRP A 199 -10.49 -14.77 3.77
N VAL A 200 -9.43 -14.19 3.19
CA VAL A 200 -8.06 -14.65 3.44
C VAL A 200 -7.77 -14.61 4.94
N LEU A 201 -7.95 -13.48 5.61
CA LEU A 201 -7.70 -13.36 7.05
C LEU A 201 -8.55 -14.32 7.90
N VAL A 202 -9.85 -14.40 7.60
CA VAL A 202 -10.81 -15.25 8.34
C VAL A 202 -10.45 -16.74 8.25
N ILE A 203 -9.83 -17.18 7.15
CA ILE A 203 -9.46 -18.58 6.95
C ILE A 203 -8.03 -18.85 7.42
N THR A 204 -7.08 -17.98 7.09
CA THR A 204 -5.66 -18.22 7.38
C THR A 204 -5.32 -18.06 8.86
N ILE A 205 -6.00 -17.17 9.60
CA ILE A 205 -5.75 -17.01 11.04
C ILE A 205 -6.11 -18.29 11.80
N PRO A 206 -7.33 -18.86 11.69
CA PRO A 206 -7.64 -20.16 12.30
C PRO A 206 -6.76 -21.30 11.81
N LEU A 207 -6.42 -21.33 10.51
CA LEU A 207 -5.52 -22.34 9.94
C LEU A 207 -4.18 -22.38 10.70
N VAL A 208 -3.61 -21.21 11.00
CA VAL A 208 -2.37 -21.08 11.75
C VAL A 208 -2.51 -21.62 13.17
N PHE A 209 -3.61 -21.34 13.88
CA PHE A 209 -3.85 -21.89 15.21
C PHE A 209 -4.03 -23.42 15.21
N ILE A 210 -4.78 -23.95 14.22
CA ILE A 210 -4.97 -25.38 14.05
C ILE A 210 -3.64 -26.07 13.77
N TYR A 211 -2.83 -25.50 12.87
CA TYR A 211 -1.52 -26.04 12.53
C TYR A 211 -0.58 -26.05 13.73
N ARG A 212 -0.54 -24.96 14.51
CA ARG A 212 0.22 -24.91 15.77
C ARG A 212 -0.19 -26.05 16.69
N ASN A 213 -1.49 -26.17 16.98
CA ASN A 213 -2.00 -27.19 17.89
C ASN A 213 -1.67 -28.61 17.40
N TRP A 214 -1.77 -28.85 16.08
CA TRP A 214 -1.43 -30.11 15.46
C TRP A 214 0.07 -30.44 15.63
N ILE A 215 0.97 -29.50 15.33
CA ILE A 215 2.42 -29.68 15.52
C ILE A 215 2.77 -29.93 16.99
N THR A 216 2.25 -29.12 17.92
CA THR A 216 2.56 -29.29 19.34
C THR A 216 2.05 -30.62 19.88
N SER A 217 0.86 -31.06 19.45
CA SER A 217 0.24 -32.30 19.96
C SER A 217 0.81 -33.56 19.32
N PHE A 218 1.16 -33.50 18.03
CA PHE A 218 1.59 -34.67 17.26
C PHE A 218 3.11 -34.83 17.20
N LEU A 219 3.86 -33.74 17.03
CA LEU A 219 5.31 -33.75 16.89
C LEU A 219 6.03 -33.35 18.19
N GLY A 220 5.31 -32.86 19.21
CA GLY A 220 5.90 -32.42 20.48
C GLY A 220 6.77 -31.17 20.37
N ILE A 221 6.77 -30.49 19.22
CA ILE A 221 7.56 -29.28 18.99
C ILE A 221 6.82 -28.10 19.62
N THR A 222 7.38 -27.54 20.70
CA THR A 222 6.81 -26.41 21.44
C THR A 222 7.51 -25.09 21.18
N SER A 223 8.62 -25.10 20.43
CA SER A 223 9.40 -23.91 20.13
C SER A 223 8.62 -22.98 19.21
N ASP A 224 8.10 -21.88 19.77
CA ASP A 224 7.36 -20.87 19.01
C ASP A 224 8.20 -20.28 17.87
N ALA A 225 9.54 -20.27 17.95
CA ALA A 225 10.42 -19.83 16.86
C ALA A 225 10.38 -20.73 15.60
N PHE A 226 10.02 -22.01 15.76
CA PHE A 226 9.83 -22.95 14.64
C PHE A 226 8.40 -22.89 14.08
N ILE A 227 7.44 -22.45 14.90
CA ILE A 227 6.03 -22.38 14.54
C ILE A 227 5.70 -21.01 13.93
N TYR A 228 6.31 -19.95 14.47
CA TYR A 228 6.24 -18.57 14.05
C TYR A 228 7.69 -18.03 13.99
N PRO A 229 8.33 -17.96 12.83
CA PRO A 229 9.51 -17.12 12.74
C PRO A 229 9.05 -15.70 13.12
N SER A 230 9.54 -15.23 14.28
CA SER A 230 9.05 -14.06 15.03
C SER A 230 9.06 -12.75 14.25
N ASN A 231 9.72 -12.75 13.09
CA ASN A 231 9.84 -11.65 12.15
C ASN A 231 8.70 -11.54 11.13
N GLN A 232 7.72 -12.44 11.14
CA GLN A 232 6.63 -12.45 10.15
C GLN A 232 5.27 -12.00 10.66
N LEU A 233 5.09 -11.92 11.98
CA LEU A 233 3.87 -11.40 12.57
C LEU A 233 3.94 -9.88 12.64
N ILE A 234 2.81 -9.23 12.29
CA ILE A 234 2.65 -7.79 12.47
C ILE A 234 2.57 -7.54 13.98
N THR A 235 3.62 -6.94 14.54
CA THR A 235 3.63 -6.49 15.93
C THR A 235 3.07 -5.09 16.00
N PHE A 236 1.97 -4.93 16.73
CA PHE A 236 1.48 -3.61 17.11
C PHE A 236 2.02 -3.27 18.49
N PRO A 237 2.62 -2.07 18.66
CA PRO A 237 2.95 -1.61 20.00
C PRO A 237 1.68 -1.53 20.86
N ALA A 238 1.81 -1.82 22.15
CA ALA A 238 0.69 -1.75 23.10
C ALA A 238 0.05 -0.34 23.11
N ASP A 239 0.86 0.69 22.89
CA ASP A 239 0.43 2.05 22.63
C ASP A 239 0.53 2.36 21.13
N LEU A 240 -0.60 2.54 20.46
CA LEU A 240 -0.61 2.93 19.04
C LEU A 240 0.15 4.24 18.78
N TRP A 241 0.24 5.11 19.79
CA TRP A 241 0.96 6.38 19.74
C TRP A 241 2.48 6.21 19.77
N SER A 242 3.00 5.14 20.40
CA SER A 242 4.46 4.92 20.46
C SER A 242 5.03 4.39 19.16
N GLY A 243 4.18 3.92 18.24
CA GLY A 243 4.57 3.50 16.88
C GLY A 243 4.60 4.63 15.86
N LEU A 244 4.24 5.86 16.24
CA LEU A 244 4.27 7.01 15.35
C LEU A 244 5.71 7.47 15.12
N MET A 245 6.10 7.53 13.86
CA MET A 245 7.32 8.19 13.41
C MET A 245 6.98 9.56 12.85
N PHE A 246 7.83 10.54 13.13
CA PHE A 246 7.65 11.91 12.66
C PHE A 246 8.70 12.24 11.60
N PRO A 247 8.41 13.20 10.69
CA PRO A 247 9.36 13.58 9.66
C PRO A 247 10.62 14.22 10.25
N ASP A 248 11.78 13.79 9.75
CA ASP A 248 13.07 14.39 10.04
C ASP A 248 13.58 15.16 8.80
N PHE A 249 13.88 16.45 8.99
CA PHE A 249 14.31 17.34 7.92
C PHE A 249 15.84 17.45 7.80
N GLY A 250 16.62 16.67 8.55
CA GLY A 250 18.08 16.74 8.59
C GLY A 250 18.75 16.49 7.23
N LYS A 251 18.09 15.80 6.30
CA LYS A 251 18.61 15.51 4.94
C LYS A 251 18.15 16.49 3.86
N ILE A 252 17.39 17.54 4.19
CA ILE A 252 16.82 18.48 3.21
C ILE A 252 17.87 19.16 2.32
N GLY A 253 19.10 19.35 2.82
CA GLY A 253 20.20 19.96 2.08
C GLY A 253 20.91 19.00 1.11
N THR A 254 20.54 17.72 1.08
CA THR A 254 21.23 16.69 0.29
C THR A 254 20.57 16.48 -1.07
N LEU A 255 21.37 16.13 -2.09
CA LEU A 255 20.84 15.79 -3.42
C LEU A 255 19.93 14.55 -3.36
N ASN A 256 20.31 13.54 -2.59
CA ASN A 256 19.55 12.30 -2.45
C ASN A 256 18.13 12.55 -1.93
N PHE A 257 17.95 13.46 -0.97
CA PHE A 257 16.63 13.84 -0.47
C PHE A 257 15.74 14.38 -1.59
N TRP A 258 16.24 15.31 -2.40
CA TRP A 258 15.46 15.89 -3.49
C TRP A 258 15.18 14.88 -4.62
N LEU A 259 16.10 13.96 -4.90
CA LEU A 259 15.84 12.85 -5.82
C LEU A 259 14.64 12.02 -5.34
N VAL A 260 14.60 11.67 -4.06
CA VAL A 260 13.46 10.95 -3.46
C VAL A 260 12.18 11.78 -3.55
N VAL A 261 12.20 13.07 -3.19
CA VAL A 261 11.06 13.99 -3.31
C VAL A 261 10.50 14.01 -4.75
N PHE A 262 11.36 14.18 -5.75
CA PHE A 262 10.94 14.22 -7.15
C PHE A 262 10.41 12.87 -7.63
N SER A 263 11.05 11.76 -7.27
CA SER A 263 10.57 10.42 -7.59
C SER A 263 9.17 10.15 -7.01
N ILE A 264 8.95 10.48 -5.73
CA ILE A 264 7.64 10.33 -5.08
C ILE A 264 6.62 11.21 -5.80
N THR A 265 6.97 12.48 -6.04
CA THR A 265 6.08 13.45 -6.71
C THR A 265 5.63 12.96 -8.08
N ILE A 266 6.56 12.51 -8.92
CA ILE A 266 6.25 12.07 -10.29
C ILE A 266 5.34 10.83 -10.25
N ILE A 267 5.74 9.80 -9.50
CA ILE A 267 5.04 8.51 -9.51
C ILE A 267 3.63 8.66 -8.93
N THR A 268 3.49 9.31 -7.78
CA THR A 268 2.18 9.51 -7.14
C THR A 268 1.27 10.44 -7.93
N THR A 269 1.82 11.45 -8.61
CA THR A 269 1.04 12.31 -9.52
C THR A 269 0.50 11.53 -10.72
N ILE A 270 1.36 10.73 -11.36
CA ILE A 270 0.96 9.90 -12.51
C ILE A 270 -0.09 8.87 -12.09
N GLU A 271 0.13 8.15 -10.99
CA GLU A 271 -0.79 7.15 -10.45
C GLU A 271 -2.16 7.77 -10.11
N SER A 272 -2.18 8.92 -9.44
CA SER A 272 -3.41 9.63 -9.08
C SER A 272 -4.20 10.07 -10.32
N LEU A 273 -3.53 10.66 -11.32
CA LEU A 273 -4.19 11.14 -12.53
C LEU A 273 -4.75 10.00 -13.38
N ILE A 274 -4.06 8.88 -13.48
CA ILE A 274 -4.51 7.70 -14.22
C ILE A 274 -5.66 7.02 -13.51
N SER A 275 -5.55 6.85 -12.18
CA SER A 275 -6.62 6.27 -11.36
C SER A 275 -7.90 7.10 -11.47
N THR A 276 -7.77 8.42 -11.43
CA THR A 276 -8.90 9.35 -11.60
C THR A 276 -9.56 9.18 -12.97
N LYS A 277 -8.78 9.08 -14.06
CA LYS A 277 -9.34 8.84 -15.41
C LYS A 277 -9.98 7.47 -15.57
N ALA A 278 -9.40 6.44 -14.96
CA ALA A 278 -9.96 5.10 -14.97
C ALA A 278 -11.31 5.08 -14.24
N VAL A 279 -11.41 5.79 -13.11
CA VAL A 279 -12.66 5.96 -12.35
C VAL A 279 -13.70 6.76 -13.15
N ASP A 280 -13.32 7.89 -13.76
CA ASP A 280 -14.22 8.68 -14.61
C ASP A 280 -14.79 7.84 -15.78
N LYS A 281 -14.03 6.87 -16.30
CA LYS A 281 -14.47 5.98 -17.39
C LYS A 281 -15.52 4.95 -16.97
N ILE A 282 -15.50 4.52 -15.71
CA ILE A 282 -16.45 3.55 -15.15
C ILE A 282 -17.62 4.23 -14.42
N ASP A 283 -17.57 5.55 -14.25
CA ASP A 283 -18.65 6.34 -13.64
C ASP A 283 -19.92 6.27 -14.52
N PRO A 284 -21.03 5.69 -14.03
CA PRO A 284 -22.29 5.62 -14.76
C PRO A 284 -22.86 6.99 -15.13
N GLU A 285 -22.58 8.01 -14.32
CA GLU A 285 -23.07 9.39 -14.50
C GLU A 285 -22.10 10.24 -15.33
N GLN A 286 -20.96 9.67 -15.76
CA GLN A 286 -19.95 10.29 -16.62
C GLN A 286 -19.50 11.69 -16.14
N HIS A 287 -19.32 11.85 -14.83
CA HIS A 287 -18.82 13.12 -14.31
C HIS A 287 -17.40 13.40 -14.84
N ARG A 288 -17.11 14.69 -15.09
CA ARG A 288 -15.76 15.13 -15.44
C ARG A 288 -15.02 15.57 -14.20
N THR A 289 -13.90 14.94 -13.90
CA THR A 289 -13.08 15.33 -12.76
C THR A 289 -12.18 16.54 -13.06
N ASN A 290 -12.13 17.49 -12.13
CA ASN A 290 -11.12 18.55 -12.13
C ASN A 290 -9.78 18.01 -11.61
N LEU A 291 -8.92 17.55 -12.53
CA LEU A 291 -7.61 16.97 -12.23
C LEU A 291 -6.69 17.89 -11.41
N ASN A 292 -6.81 19.21 -11.55
CA ASN A 292 -5.98 20.14 -10.77
C ASN A 292 -6.41 20.15 -9.30
N LYS A 293 -7.73 20.09 -9.05
CA LYS A 293 -8.30 20.03 -7.70
C LYS A 293 -7.97 18.69 -7.02
N ASP A 294 -8.01 17.59 -7.79
CA ASP A 294 -7.56 16.28 -7.32
C ASP A 294 -6.07 16.29 -6.95
N LEU A 295 -5.22 16.92 -7.76
CA LEU A 295 -3.80 17.01 -7.47
C LEU A 295 -3.50 17.82 -6.20
N VAL A 296 -4.23 18.93 -5.98
CA VAL A 296 -4.16 19.67 -4.70
C VAL A 296 -4.62 18.79 -3.54
N ALA A 297 -5.73 18.06 -3.70
CA ALA A 297 -6.27 17.20 -2.64
C ALA A 297 -5.27 16.12 -2.22
N VAL A 298 -4.68 15.42 -3.21
CA VAL A 298 -3.65 14.40 -2.98
C VAL A 298 -2.42 15.03 -2.33
N GLY A 299 -1.97 16.21 -2.80
CA GLY A 299 -0.83 16.91 -2.23
C GLY A 299 -1.02 17.30 -0.76
N VAL A 300 -2.16 17.92 -0.41
CA VAL A 300 -2.49 18.26 0.98
C VAL A 300 -2.59 17.01 1.84
N SER A 301 -3.20 15.94 1.31
CA SER A 301 -3.30 14.67 2.02
C SER A 301 -1.94 14.04 2.28
N SER A 302 -1.02 14.05 1.31
CA SER A 302 0.34 13.55 1.47
C SER A 302 1.12 14.36 2.49
N MET A 303 0.98 15.69 2.48
CA MET A 303 1.59 16.57 3.48
C MET A 303 1.14 16.23 4.90
N ILE A 304 -0.16 16.09 5.11
CA ILE A 304 -0.71 15.77 6.44
C ILE A 304 -0.33 14.35 6.85
N SER A 305 -0.44 13.38 5.93
CA SER A 305 -0.09 11.98 6.18
C SER A 305 1.37 11.85 6.61
N GLY A 306 2.30 12.38 5.81
CA GLY A 306 3.73 12.32 6.10
C GLY A 306 4.10 13.03 7.41
N ALA A 307 3.40 14.13 7.74
CA ALA A 307 3.63 14.87 8.98
C ALA A 307 3.28 14.09 10.26
N ILE A 308 2.38 13.10 10.16
CA ILE A 308 1.94 12.27 11.30
C ILE A 308 2.35 10.80 11.14
N GLY A 309 3.28 10.50 10.24
CA GLY A 309 3.89 9.17 10.12
C GLY A 309 3.22 8.20 9.17
N GLY A 310 2.36 8.67 8.27
CA GLY A 310 1.68 7.87 7.25
C GLY A 310 2.31 7.95 5.87
#